data_AF-A0A6P4BCR2-F1
#
_entry.id   AF-A0A6P4BCR2-F1
#
_cell.length_a   1.000
_cell.length_b   1.000
_cell.length_c   1.000
_cell.angle_alpha   90.00
_cell.angle_beta   90.00
_cell.angle_gamma   90.00
#
_symmetry.space_group_name_H-M   'P 1'
#
loop_
_entity.id
_entity.type
_entity.pdbx_description
1 polymer ?
#
loop_
_entity_poly.entity_id
_entity_poly.type
_entity_poly.pdbx_seq_one_letter_code
_entity_poly.pdbx_strand_id
1 'polypeptide(L)'
;MGASINLMTLTLMRRMKIEEAKPPRMALQLADRTFKFSHGVVEDLLVKVAEFIFPANFVVLDMEEEANTSIILGRPFLATAGAIIDVQKGELVLRLYEGKMVFNVFKAMSYPKKLIGECMMVDTIE
;
A
#
# COMPACT_ATOMS: atom_id res chain seq x y z
N MET A 1 9.87 -3.28 -13.33
CA MET A 1 10.39 -2.57 -12.13
C MET A 1 9.19 -2.10 -11.31
N GLY A 2 9.13 -2.40 -10.01
CA GLY A 2 8.00 -2.00 -9.14
C GLY A 2 8.07 -0.54 -8.68
N ALA A 3 7.01 -0.05 -8.03
CA ALA A 3 6.96 1.32 -7.51
C ALA A 3 8.09 1.61 -6.51
N SER A 4 8.70 2.81 -6.60
CA SER A 4 9.82 3.21 -5.73
C SER A 4 9.40 3.64 -4.33
N ILE A 5 8.12 3.96 -4.15
CA ILE A 5 7.54 4.51 -2.92
C ILE A 5 6.22 3.80 -2.63
N ASN A 6 5.76 3.87 -1.39
CA ASN A 6 4.39 3.49 -1.05
C ASN A 6 3.48 4.69 -1.32
N LEU A 7 2.31 4.44 -1.91
CA LEU A 7 1.33 5.47 -2.22
C LEU A 7 -0.02 5.16 -1.58
N MET A 8 -0.65 6.20 -1.05
CA MET A 8 -2.02 6.20 -0.56
C MET A 8 -2.80 7.33 -1.24
N THR A 9 -4.08 7.12 -1.53
CA THR A 9 -4.95 8.20 -2.04
C THR A 9 -5.34 9.16 -0.92
N LEU A 10 -5.55 10.43 -1.27
CA LEU A 10 -6.13 11.42 -0.35
C LEU A 10 -7.50 10.96 0.17
N THR A 11 -8.29 10.31 -0.68
CA THR A 11 -9.58 9.72 -0.30
C THR A 11 -9.43 8.65 0.78
N LEU A 12 -8.45 7.74 0.65
CA LEU A 12 -8.21 6.71 1.67
C LEU A 12 -7.69 7.32 2.97
N MET A 13 -6.77 8.28 2.91
CA MET A 13 -6.29 9.02 4.09
C MET A 13 -7.46 9.63 4.88
N ARG A 14 -8.38 10.31 4.19
CA ARG A 14 -9.60 10.89 4.79
C ARG A 14 -10.53 9.83 5.37
N ARG A 15 -10.72 8.70 4.67
CA ARG A 15 -11.52 7.57 5.18
C ARG A 15 -10.94 6.96 6.45
N MET A 16 -9.61 6.92 6.57
CA MET A 16 -8.89 6.49 7.77
C MET A 16 -8.90 7.55 8.88
N LYS A 17 -9.54 8.71 8.67
CA LYS A 17 -9.57 9.85 9.59
C LYS A 17 -8.18 10.34 9.99
N ILE A 18 -7.21 10.20 9.09
CA ILE A 18 -5.87 10.78 9.27
C ILE A 18 -5.97 12.25 8.90
N GLU A 19 -5.77 13.12 9.89
CA GLU A 19 -6.02 14.56 9.76
C GLU A 19 -4.88 15.28 9.02
N GLU A 20 -3.64 14.83 9.20
CA GLU A 20 -2.47 15.53 8.67
C GLU A 20 -1.54 14.60 7.90
N ALA A 21 -1.09 15.08 6.73
CA ALA A 21 0.08 14.56 6.04
C ALA A 21 1.21 15.58 6.20
N LYS A 22 2.36 15.12 6.70
CA LYS A 22 3.51 15.97 6.99
C LYS A 22 4.19 16.45 5.70
N PRO A 23 4.76 17.67 5.68
CA PRO A 23 5.73 18.07 4.66
C PRO A 23 6.95 17.14 4.65
N PRO A 24 7.66 16.98 3.51
CA PRO A 24 7.57 17.80 2.30
C PRO A 24 6.51 17.30 1.29
N ARG A 25 5.97 18.24 0.52
CA ARG A 25 5.33 17.94 -0.76
C ARG A 25 6.40 17.64 -1.79
N MET A 26 6.23 16.57 -2.55
CA MET A 26 7.20 16.13 -3.57
C MET A 26 6.55 16.08 -4.95
N ALA A 27 7.32 16.43 -5.97
CA ALA A 27 6.94 16.18 -7.36
C ALA A 27 7.31 14.73 -7.71
N LEU A 28 6.32 13.96 -8.11
CA LEU A 28 6.47 12.57 -8.51
C LEU A 28 6.33 12.47 -10.02
N GLN A 29 7.29 11.81 -10.66
CA GLN A 29 7.15 11.38 -12.05
C GLN A 29 6.53 9.99 -12.08
N LEU A 30 5.39 9.85 -12.75
CA LEU A 30 4.71 8.58 -12.95
C LEU A 30 5.33 7.81 -14.13
N ALA A 31 4.93 6.53 -14.29
CA ALA A 31 5.47 5.66 -15.33
C ALA A 31 5.15 6.16 -16.76
N ASP A 32 4.06 6.90 -16.92
CA ASP A 32 3.66 7.58 -18.16
C ASP A 32 4.40 8.92 -18.37
N ARG A 33 5.36 9.24 -17.49
CA ARG A 33 6.17 10.47 -17.48
C ARG A 33 5.39 11.73 -17.11
N THR A 34 4.13 11.62 -16.71
CA THR A 34 3.38 12.75 -16.13
C THR A 34 3.93 13.08 -14.75
N PHE A 35 3.75 14.33 -14.32
CA PHE A 35 4.14 14.78 -12.99
C PHE A 35 2.90 15.01 -12.13
N LYS A 36 2.94 14.53 -10.89
CA LYS A 36 1.97 14.85 -9.85
C LYS A 36 2.65 15.37 -8.60
N PHE A 37 2.02 16.32 -7.93
CA PHE A 37 2.47 16.79 -6.62
C PHE A 37 1.77 16.01 -5.52
N SER A 38 2.55 15.53 -4.55
CA SER A 38 1.96 14.90 -3.37
C SER A 38 1.28 15.93 -2.46
N HIS A 39 0.27 15.46 -1.74
CA HIS A 39 -0.37 16.22 -0.67
C HIS A 39 0.58 16.37 0.54
N GLY A 40 1.33 15.31 0.83
CA GLY A 40 2.31 15.19 1.92
C GLY A 40 2.71 13.73 2.11
N VAL A 41 3.29 13.42 3.27
CA VAL A 41 3.65 12.07 3.70
C VAL A 41 2.92 11.74 5.00
N VAL A 42 2.28 10.57 5.06
CA VAL A 42 1.84 10.01 6.34
C VAL A 42 2.90 9.03 6.80
N GLU A 43 3.41 9.25 7.99
CA GLU A 43 4.47 8.45 8.59
C GLU A 43 3.91 7.51 9.66
N ASP A 44 4.65 6.45 9.97
CA ASP A 44 4.41 5.56 11.10
C ASP A 44 3.04 4.83 11.07
N LEU A 45 2.50 4.57 9.88
CA LEU A 45 1.30 3.74 9.74
C LEU A 45 1.63 2.26 9.91
N LEU A 46 0.80 1.57 10.68
CA LEU A 46 0.85 0.13 10.82
C LEU A 46 -0.04 -0.53 9.77
N VAL A 47 0.57 -1.36 8.92
CA VAL A 47 -0.13 -2.14 7.90
C VAL A 47 -0.20 -3.58 8.36
N LYS A 48 -1.42 -4.03 8.64
CA LYS A 48 -1.69 -5.43 8.95
C LYS A 48 -1.91 -6.23 7.67
N VAL A 49 -1.07 -7.23 7.45
CA VAL A 49 -1.22 -8.20 6.37
C VAL A 49 -1.44 -9.56 7.03
N ALA A 50 -2.71 -9.99 7.05
CA ALA A 50 -3.18 -11.11 7.85
C ALA A 50 -2.77 -11.01 9.33
N GLU A 51 -1.79 -11.79 9.79
CA GLU A 51 -1.34 -11.78 11.19
C GLU A 51 -0.11 -10.89 11.41
N PHE A 52 0.57 -10.45 10.35
CA PHE A 52 1.76 -9.62 10.46
C PHE A 52 1.42 -8.14 10.42
N ILE A 53 2.13 -7.36 11.21
CA ILE A 53 2.00 -5.91 11.26
C ILE A 53 3.35 -5.30 10.89
N PHE A 54 3.35 -4.42 9.89
CA PHE A 54 4.55 -3.76 9.39
C PHE A 54 4.40 -2.24 9.49
N PRO A 55 5.44 -1.51 9.93
CA PRO A 55 5.45 -0.06 9.83
C PRO A 55 5.69 0.37 8.38
N ALA A 56 5.00 1.42 7.95
CA ALA A 56 5.10 1.96 6.61
C ALA A 56 4.77 3.45 6.56
N ASN A 57 5.55 4.18 5.77
CA ASN A 57 5.26 5.56 5.40
C ASN A 57 4.62 5.58 4.02
N PHE A 58 3.64 6.45 3.80
CA PHE A 58 2.92 6.59 2.55
C PHE A 58 2.98 8.02 2.03
N VAL A 59 3.33 8.17 0.77
CA VAL A 59 3.15 9.45 0.07
C VAL A 59 1.70 9.55 -0.37
N VAL A 60 1.05 10.67 -0.05
CA VAL A 60 -0.37 10.88 -0.34
C VAL A 60 -0.53 11.59 -1.67
N LEU A 61 -1.31 11.02 -2.59
CA LEU A 61 -1.63 11.62 -3.88
C LEU A 61 -3.14 11.83 -4.06
N ASP A 62 -3.48 12.91 -4.75
CA ASP A 62 -4.83 13.12 -5.28
C ASP A 62 -4.95 12.41 -6.64
N MET A 63 -5.74 11.34 -6.67
CA MET A 63 -5.91 10.45 -7.82
C MET A 63 -7.40 10.36 -8.19
N GLU A 64 -7.69 10.01 -9.45
CA GLU A 64 -9.06 9.88 -9.94
C GLU A 64 -9.86 8.80 -9.22
N GLU A 65 -11.19 8.91 -9.29
CA GLU A 65 -12.09 8.21 -8.39
C GLU A 65 -12.05 6.69 -8.51
N GLU A 66 -11.70 6.17 -9.68
CA GLU A 66 -11.57 4.74 -9.95
C GLU A 66 -10.40 4.10 -9.17
N ALA A 67 -9.43 4.91 -8.74
CA ALA A 67 -8.28 4.50 -7.92
C ALA A 67 -8.47 4.78 -6.42
N ASN A 68 -9.60 5.41 -6.02
CA ASN A 68 -9.80 6.05 -4.70
C ASN A 68 -9.59 5.16 -3.47
N THR A 69 -9.63 3.85 -3.64
CA THR A 69 -9.56 2.87 -2.55
C THR A 69 -8.29 2.02 -2.58
N SER A 70 -7.37 2.30 -3.50
CA SER A 70 -6.16 1.50 -3.68
C SER A 70 -4.95 2.09 -2.94
N ILE A 71 -4.15 1.20 -2.35
CA ILE A 71 -2.82 1.49 -1.77
C ILE A 71 -1.78 0.80 -2.65
N ILE A 72 -0.67 1.47 -2.93
CA ILE A 72 0.48 0.87 -3.62
C ILE A 72 1.55 0.61 -2.58
N LEU A 73 1.89 -0.66 -2.39
CA LEU A 73 3.01 -1.09 -1.56
C LEU A 73 4.25 -1.15 -2.45
N GLY A 74 5.09 -0.13 -2.35
CA GLY A 74 6.31 -0.01 -3.13
C GLY A 74 7.44 -0.86 -2.58
N ARG A 75 8.60 -0.71 -3.21
CA ARG A 75 9.84 -1.37 -2.76
C ARG A 75 10.19 -1.12 -1.29
N PRO A 76 9.97 0.07 -0.69
CA PRO A 76 10.24 0.28 0.73
C PRO A 76 9.45 -0.67 1.63
N PHE A 77 8.12 -0.78 1.44
CA PHE A 77 7.31 -1.73 2.19
C PHE A 77 7.73 -3.18 1.95
N LEU A 78 7.95 -3.54 0.69
CA LEU A 78 8.35 -4.90 0.31
C LEU A 78 9.71 -5.28 0.91
N ALA A 79 10.64 -4.33 1.03
CA ALA A 79 11.92 -4.54 1.71
C ALA A 79 11.71 -4.73 3.22
N THR A 80 10.89 -3.89 3.87
CA THR A 80 10.55 -4.04 5.30
C THR A 80 9.91 -5.41 5.59
N ALA A 81 9.03 -5.87 4.70
CA ALA A 81 8.35 -7.14 4.84
C ALA A 81 9.15 -8.36 4.33
N GLY A 82 10.45 -8.19 4.02
CA GLY A 82 11.32 -9.27 3.54
C GLY A 82 10.75 -10.02 2.33
N ALA A 83 10.10 -9.28 1.42
CA ALA A 83 9.24 -9.86 0.40
C ALA A 83 10.04 -10.63 -0.68
N ILE A 84 9.53 -11.78 -1.09
CA ILE A 84 9.99 -12.53 -2.26
C ILE A 84 8.83 -12.66 -3.24
N ILE A 85 9.06 -12.25 -4.48
CA ILE A 85 8.05 -12.29 -5.53
C ILE A 85 8.51 -13.30 -6.59
N ASP A 86 7.86 -14.46 -6.62
CA ASP A 86 8.00 -15.43 -7.70
C ASP A 86 6.91 -15.15 -8.74
N VAL A 87 7.30 -14.42 -9.79
CA VAL A 87 6.38 -14.01 -10.86
C VAL A 87 5.88 -15.19 -11.66
N GLN A 88 6.72 -16.22 -11.87
CA GLN A 88 6.36 -17.39 -12.67
C GLN A 88 5.26 -18.20 -11.98
N LYS A 89 5.36 -18.38 -10.66
CA LYS A 89 4.35 -19.10 -9.87
C LYS A 89 3.19 -18.20 -9.42
N GLY A 90 3.35 -16.88 -9.54
CA GLY A 90 2.41 -15.91 -8.97
C GLY A 90 2.37 -15.98 -7.45
N GLU A 91 3.53 -16.16 -6.80
CA GLU A 91 3.64 -16.22 -5.35
C GLU A 91 4.29 -14.95 -4.81
N LEU A 92 3.62 -14.34 -3.81
CA LEU A 92 4.18 -13.30 -2.96
C LEU A 92 4.43 -13.90 -1.59
N VAL A 93 5.69 -13.93 -1.16
CA VAL A 93 6.08 -14.33 0.18
C VAL A 93 6.41 -13.10 0.99
N LEU A 94 5.85 -12.94 2.19
CA LEU A 94 6.25 -11.94 3.18
C LEU A 94 6.91 -12.65 4.36
N ARG A 95 7.95 -12.05 4.93
CA ARG A 95 8.75 -12.60 6.03
C ARG A 95 8.82 -11.61 7.18
N LEU A 96 8.60 -12.09 8.39
CA LEU A 96 8.74 -11.31 9.63
C LEU A 96 9.34 -12.22 10.70
N TYR A 97 10.57 -11.91 11.13
CA TYR A 97 11.39 -12.80 11.96
C TYR A 97 11.50 -14.22 11.35
N GLU A 98 11.19 -15.26 12.11
CA GLU A 98 11.16 -16.66 11.65
C GLU A 98 9.86 -17.03 10.92
N GLY A 99 8.88 -16.13 10.91
CA GLY A 99 7.58 -16.32 10.27
C GLY A 99 7.60 -16.00 8.78
N LYS A 100 6.81 -16.74 7.99
CA LYS A 100 6.54 -16.42 6.59
C LYS A 100 5.08 -16.63 6.23
N MET A 101 4.61 -15.82 5.28
CA MET A 101 3.30 -15.94 4.66
C MET A 101 3.45 -16.05 3.16
N VAL A 102 2.65 -16.90 2.51
CA VAL A 102 2.68 -17.10 1.06
C VAL A 102 1.30 -16.81 0.50
N PHE A 103 1.23 -15.87 -0.44
CA PHE A 103 0.02 -15.49 -1.15
C PHE A 103 0.15 -15.92 -2.61
N ASN A 104 -0.88 -16.56 -3.15
CA ASN A 104 -1.00 -16.73 -4.59
C ASN A 104 -1.74 -15.52 -5.18
N VAL A 105 -1.03 -14.66 -5.91
CA VAL A 105 -1.61 -13.42 -6.43
C VAL A 105 -2.63 -13.67 -7.53
N PHE A 106 -2.48 -14.74 -8.33
CA PHE A 106 -3.47 -15.08 -9.37
C PHE A 106 -4.82 -15.49 -8.76
N LYS A 107 -4.80 -16.21 -7.64
CA LYS A 107 -6.01 -16.51 -6.85
C LYS A 107 -6.58 -15.25 -6.19
N ALA A 108 -5.73 -14.40 -5.62
CA ALA A 108 -6.16 -13.15 -4.97
C ALA A 108 -6.88 -12.20 -5.94
N MET A 109 -6.46 -12.16 -7.21
CA MET A 109 -7.09 -11.33 -8.24
C MET A 109 -8.44 -11.86 -8.75
N SER A 110 -8.77 -13.13 -8.43
CA SER A 110 -10.04 -13.77 -8.82
C SER A 110 -11.20 -13.49 -7.86
N TYR A 111 -10.93 -12.83 -6.72
CA TYR A 111 -11.98 -12.48 -5.76
C TYR A 111 -12.94 -11.44 -6.37
N PRO A 112 -14.26 -11.60 -6.21
CA PRO A 112 -15.24 -10.66 -6.74
C PRO A 112 -14.98 -9.25 -6.21
N LYS A 113 -14.86 -8.26 -7.11
CA LYS A 113 -14.69 -6.83 -6.75
C LYS A 113 -15.73 -6.31 -5.75
N LYS A 114 -16.93 -6.92 -5.70
CA LYS A 114 -17.98 -6.61 -4.73
C LYS A 114 -17.59 -6.88 -3.27
N LEU A 115 -16.72 -7.85 -3.00
CA LEU A 115 -16.21 -8.16 -1.65
C LEU A 115 -15.00 -7.29 -1.28
N ILE A 116 -14.27 -6.75 -2.25
CA ILE A 116 -13.07 -5.92 -2.03
C ILE A 116 -13.44 -4.57 -1.38
N GLY A 117 -14.67 -4.08 -1.59
CA GLY A 117 -15.20 -2.88 -0.92
C GLY A 117 -15.26 -3.00 0.61
N GLU A 118 -15.30 -4.23 1.14
CA GLU A 118 -15.33 -4.54 2.58
C GLU A 118 -13.93 -4.87 3.14
N CYS A 119 -12.90 -5.01 2.29
CA CYS A 119 -11.58 -5.55 2.71
C CYS A 119 -10.60 -4.53 3.30
N MET A 120 -10.98 -3.27 3.51
CA MET A 120 -10.18 -2.33 4.30
C MET A 120 -10.79 -2.20 5.69
N MET A 121 -10.45 -3.15 6.56
CA MET A 121 -10.70 -2.99 8.00
C MET A 121 -9.62 -2.07 8.57
N VAL A 122 -10.07 -0.96 9.14
CA VAL A 122 -9.23 -0.06 9.94
C VAL A 122 -9.49 -0.46 11.39
N ASP A 123 -8.54 -1.18 11.98
CA ASP A 123 -8.57 -1.50 13.40
C ASP A 123 -7.71 -0.46 14.13
N THR A 124 -8.25 0.15 15.18
CA THR A 124 -7.45 0.95 16.13
C THR A 124 -6.80 -0.04 17.10
N ILE A 125 -5.47 -0.02 17.20
CA ILE A 125 -4.77 -0.74 18.27
C ILE A 125 -4.71 0.23 19.45
N GLU A 126 -5.55 -0.01 20.48
CA GLU A 126 -5.46 0.66 21.79
C GLU A 126 -4.27 0.16 22.61
#